data_AF-A0A8I1JMV0-F1
#
_entry.id   AF-A0A8I1JMV0-F1
#
_cell.length_a   1.000
_cell.length_b   1.000
_cell.length_c   1.000
_cell.angle_alpha   90.00
_cell.angle_beta   90.00
_cell.angle_gamma   90.00
#
_symmetry.space_group_name_H-M   'P 1'
#
loop_
_entity.id
_entity.type
_entity.pdbx_description
1 polymer ?
#
loop_
_entity_poly.entity_id
_entity_poly.type
_entity_poly.pdbx_seq_one_letter_code
_entity_poly.pdbx_strand_id
1 'polypeptide(L)'
;MDTQVEQDAAIEQMVKSLSKNQVEVLVEALDFSIQFNAKSKSEGMQWYKRGDHGFGISRRTAQSLQDKGLVMATVWEQWHRDTQFVRLTKSGVGVAMALKQKAAAAGAKQRG
;
A
#
# COMPACT_ATOMS: atom_id res chain seq x y z
N MET A 1 4.41 -18.83 -20.07
CA MET A 1 4.59 -18.87 -18.59
C MET A 1 5.37 -17.64 -18.10
N ASP A 2 5.44 -16.59 -18.91
CA ASP A 2 6.51 -15.58 -18.83
C ASP A 2 6.08 -14.31 -18.09
N THR A 3 4.77 -14.07 -17.96
CA THR A 3 4.21 -12.83 -17.40
C THR A 3 4.27 -12.76 -15.88
N GLN A 4 4.31 -13.91 -15.19
CA GLN A 4 4.32 -13.97 -13.72
C GLN A 4 5.73 -13.67 -13.16
N VAL A 5 6.75 -14.26 -13.77
CA VAL A 5 8.16 -14.09 -13.37
C VAL A 5 8.62 -12.64 -13.58
N GLU A 6 8.19 -12.00 -14.67
CA GLU A 6 8.47 -10.58 -14.93
C GLU A 6 7.79 -9.66 -13.92
N GLN A 7 6.57 -9.97 -13.48
CA GLN A 7 5.88 -9.21 -12.44
C GLN A 7 6.59 -9.32 -11.09
N ASP A 8 7.05 -10.51 -10.72
CA ASP A 8 7.77 -10.72 -9.46
C ASP A 8 9.10 -9.97 -9.44
N ALA A 9 9.84 -9.99 -10.55
CA ALA A 9 11.08 -9.22 -10.71
C ALA A 9 10.83 -7.71 -10.61
N ALA A 10 9.76 -7.20 -11.22
CA ALA A 10 9.36 -5.80 -11.11
C ALA A 10 8.99 -5.40 -9.67
N ILE A 11 8.28 -6.28 -8.95
CA ILE A 11 7.94 -6.08 -7.53
C ILE A 11 9.20 -6.03 -6.68
N GLU A 12 10.18 -6.92 -6.91
CA GLU A 12 11.44 -6.92 -6.15
C GLU A 12 12.26 -5.66 -6.37
N GLN A 13 12.37 -5.19 -7.63
CA GLN A 13 13.04 -3.93 -7.92
C GLN A 13 12.34 -2.75 -7.24
N MET A 14 11.00 -2.74 -7.28
CA MET A 14 10.20 -1.72 -6.62
C MET A 14 10.43 -1.71 -5.12
N VAL A 15 10.42 -2.87 -4.46
CA VAL A 15 10.69 -3.01 -3.02
C VAL A 15 12.06 -2.44 -2.65
N LYS A 16 13.11 -2.66 -3.47
CA LYS A 16 14.46 -2.13 -3.23
C LYS A 16 14.53 -0.60 -3.33
N SER A 17 13.62 0.03 -4.06
CA SER A 17 13.57 1.48 -4.24
C SER A 17 12.86 2.24 -3.10
N LEU A 18 12.23 1.52 -2.17
CA LEU A 18 11.46 2.10 -1.08
C LEU A 18 12.32 2.39 0.13
N SER A 19 12.09 3.54 0.76
CA SER A 19 12.64 3.83 2.09
C SER A 19 11.92 3.02 3.16
N LYS A 20 12.53 2.86 4.34
CA LYS A 20 11.93 2.17 5.50
C LYS A 20 10.53 2.71 5.83
N ASN A 21 10.39 4.03 5.88
CA ASN A 21 9.10 4.70 6.14
C ASN A 21 8.04 4.37 5.06
N GLN A 22 8.46 4.26 3.79
CA GLN A 22 7.54 3.91 2.69
C GLN A 22 7.09 2.45 2.76
N VAL A 23 7.98 1.55 3.19
CA VAL A 23 7.63 0.15 3.43
C VAL A 23 6.59 0.04 4.54
N GLU A 24 6.82 0.69 5.68
CA GLU A 24 5.88 0.71 6.82
C GLU A 24 4.51 1.25 6.38
N VAL A 25 4.49 2.41 5.72
CA VAL A 25 3.27 3.03 5.20
C VAL A 25 2.48 2.13 4.24
N LEU A 26 3.15 1.43 3.32
CA LEU A 26 2.45 0.55 2.36
C LEU A 26 1.83 -0.67 3.06
N VAL A 27 2.52 -1.23 4.05
CA VAL A 27 2.00 -2.36 4.84
C VAL A 27 0.81 -1.91 5.69
N GLU A 28 0.92 -0.76 6.36
CA GLU A 28 -0.19 -0.20 7.16
C GLU A 28 -1.40 0.16 6.29
N ALA A 29 -1.19 0.75 5.11
CA ALA A 29 -2.26 1.07 4.17
C ALA A 29 -2.99 -0.19 3.66
N LEU A 30 -2.25 -1.29 3.46
CA LEU A 30 -2.82 -2.58 3.08
C LEU A 30 -3.66 -3.16 4.22
N ASP A 31 -3.13 -3.16 5.44
CA ASP A 31 -3.84 -3.67 6.62
C ASP A 31 -5.10 -2.87 6.90
N PHE A 32 -5.03 -1.54 6.80
CA PHE A 32 -6.19 -0.65 6.87
C PHE A 32 -7.24 -1.05 5.83
N SER A 33 -6.83 -1.26 4.57
CA SER A 33 -7.73 -1.65 3.49
C SER A 33 -8.41 -3.00 3.74
N ILE A 34 -7.65 -4.01 4.22
CA ILE A 34 -8.19 -5.35 4.55
C ILE A 34 -9.21 -5.26 5.69
N GLN A 35 -8.87 -4.55 6.78
CA GLN A 35 -9.76 -4.39 7.93
C GLN A 35 -11.05 -3.65 7.56
N PHE A 36 -10.94 -2.64 6.70
CA PHE A 36 -12.10 -1.88 6.25
C PHE A 36 -13.01 -2.70 5.32
N ASN A 37 -12.44 -3.51 4.43
CA ASN A 37 -13.20 -4.43 3.58
C ASN A 37 -13.94 -5.49 4.41
N ALA A 38 -13.27 -6.04 5.44
CA ALA A 38 -13.90 -7.01 6.34
C ALA A 38 -15.10 -6.41 7.10
N LYS A 39 -15.01 -5.14 7.53
CA LYS A 39 -16.10 -4.45 8.24
C LYS A 39 -17.26 -4.03 7.34
N SER A 40 -17.00 -3.71 6.07
CA SER A 40 -18.02 -3.18 5.14
C SER A 40 -18.87 -4.25 4.42
N LYS A 41 -18.66 -5.56 4.71
CA LYS A 41 -19.34 -6.71 4.05
C LYS A 41 -19.32 -6.66 2.51
N SER A 42 -18.33 -6.00 1.92
CA SER A 42 -18.22 -5.82 0.48
C SER A 42 -17.28 -6.85 -0.12
N GLU A 43 -17.74 -7.59 -1.11
CA GLU A 43 -16.94 -8.59 -1.84
C GLU A 43 -15.91 -7.96 -2.79
N GLY A 44 -16.13 -6.70 -3.19
CA GLY A 44 -15.11 -5.89 -3.83
C GLY A 44 -14.24 -5.24 -2.77
N MET A 45 -12.92 -5.20 -2.95
CA MET A 45 -12.10 -4.21 -2.23
C MET A 45 -12.84 -2.86 -2.39
N GLN A 46 -13.27 -2.23 -1.29
CA GLN A 46 -14.07 -1.01 -1.36
C GLN A 46 -13.19 0.13 -1.82
N TRP A 47 -13.09 0.18 -3.13
CA TRP A 47 -12.45 1.20 -3.92
C TRP A 47 -13.36 2.43 -3.93
N TYR A 48 -13.30 3.23 -2.86
CA TYR A 48 -13.90 4.56 -2.72
C TYR A 48 -15.40 4.70 -3.08
N LYS A 49 -16.26 4.82 -2.06
CA LYS A 49 -17.46 5.67 -2.14
C LYS A 49 -17.10 7.03 -1.54
N ARG A 50 -17.55 8.11 -2.18
CA ARG A 50 -17.40 9.49 -1.72
C ARG A 50 -17.90 9.59 -0.27
N GLY A 51 -17.00 9.82 0.68
CA GLY A 51 -17.31 9.91 2.12
C GLY A 51 -16.66 8.86 3.01
N ASP A 52 -16.07 7.79 2.46
CA ASP A 52 -15.43 6.73 3.26
C ASP A 52 -13.89 6.71 3.10
N HIS A 53 -13.24 6.50 4.24
CA HIS A 53 -11.88 6.83 4.65
C HIS A 53 -10.71 6.36 3.76
N GLY A 54 -9.78 7.27 3.44
CA GLY A 54 -8.44 6.92 2.93
C GLY A 54 -7.42 6.73 4.06
N PHE A 55 -6.23 6.21 3.74
CA PHE A 55 -5.12 6.13 4.69
C PHE A 55 -4.34 7.45 4.69
N GLY A 56 -4.30 8.15 5.83
CA GLY A 56 -3.68 9.47 5.96
C GLY A 56 -2.16 9.38 6.16
N ILE A 57 -1.38 10.02 5.29
CA ILE A 57 0.09 10.07 5.37
C ILE A 57 0.62 11.47 5.10
N SER A 58 1.89 11.71 5.39
CA SER A 58 2.51 13.00 5.06
C SER A 58 2.44 13.29 3.56
N ARG A 59 2.22 14.55 3.18
CA ARG A 59 2.19 14.99 1.77
C ARG A 59 3.46 14.60 1.00
N ARG A 60 4.63 14.66 1.65
CA ARG A 60 5.91 14.25 1.04
C ARG A 60 5.93 12.76 0.74
N THR A 61 5.45 11.93 1.67
CA THR A 61 5.37 10.48 1.48
C THR A 61 4.34 10.13 0.40
N ALA A 62 3.18 10.81 0.39
CA ALA A 62 2.13 10.62 -0.61
C ALA A 62 2.66 10.91 -2.02
N GLN A 63 3.29 12.06 -2.23
CA GLN A 63 3.88 12.42 -3.53
C GLN A 63 4.91 11.38 -3.96
N SER A 64 5.84 11.01 -3.08
CA SER A 64 6.91 10.06 -3.43
C SER A 64 6.40 8.65 -3.75
N LEU A 65 5.27 8.22 -3.18
CA LEU A 65 4.62 6.95 -3.50
C LEU A 65 3.76 7.04 -4.76
N GLN A 66 3.18 8.21 -5.03
CA GLN A 66 2.42 8.50 -6.25
C GLN A 66 3.34 8.54 -7.47
N ASP A 67 4.52 9.15 -7.35
CA ASP A 67 5.55 9.17 -8.41
C ASP A 67 6.03 7.74 -8.77
N LYS A 68 5.94 6.81 -7.81
CA LYS A 68 6.21 5.37 -8.02
C LYS A 68 5.01 4.58 -8.52
N GLY A 69 3.86 5.22 -8.72
CA GLY A 69 2.62 4.57 -9.15
C GLY A 69 2.04 3.60 -8.11
N LEU A 70 2.44 3.69 -6.84
CA LEU A 70 2.01 2.76 -5.78
C LEU A 70 0.75 3.23 -5.06
N VAL A 71 0.48 4.53 -5.10
CA VAL A 71 -0.74 5.11 -4.51
C VAL A 71 -1.39 6.13 -5.43
N MET A 72 -2.69 6.31 -5.27
CA MET A 72 -3.44 7.46 -5.75
C MET A 72 -3.71 8.38 -4.56
N ALA A 73 -3.25 9.63 -4.65
CA ALA A 73 -3.57 10.64 -3.65
C ALA A 73 -4.95 11.24 -3.95
N THR A 74 -5.78 11.33 -2.91
CA THR A 74 -7.03 12.11 -2.93
C THR A 74 -6.80 13.38 -2.13
N VAL A 75 -7.04 14.53 -2.76
CA VAL A 75 -6.99 15.82 -2.05
C VAL A 75 -8.25 15.92 -1.21
N TRP A 76 -8.10 15.73 0.10
CA TRP A 76 -9.14 16.12 1.04
C TRP A 76 -8.83 17.55 1.47
N GLU A 77 -9.55 18.49 0.85
CA GLU A 77 -9.48 19.89 1.22
C GLU A 77 -10.00 20.03 2.66
N GLN A 78 -9.13 20.52 3.55
CA GLN A 78 -9.42 21.16 4.85
C GLN A 78 -9.10 20.43 6.17
N TRP A 79 -8.77 19.13 6.24
CA TRP A 79 -8.57 18.51 7.56
C TRP A 79 -7.18 18.70 8.19
N HIS A 80 -6.09 18.65 7.43
CA HIS A 80 -4.74 18.99 7.93
C HIS A 80 -3.83 19.41 6.77
N ARG A 81 -3.09 20.53 6.93
CA ARG A 81 -2.25 21.13 5.87
C ARG A 81 -1.20 20.18 5.29
N ASP A 82 -0.74 19.23 6.10
CA ASP A 82 0.39 18.34 5.78
C ASP A 82 0.02 16.87 5.62
N THR A 83 -1.26 16.52 5.76
CA THR A 83 -1.76 15.14 5.58
C THR A 83 -2.44 14.99 4.23
N GLN A 84 -2.13 13.93 3.51
CA GLN A 84 -2.85 13.49 2.33
C GLN A 84 -3.41 12.10 2.53
N PHE A 85 -4.64 11.91 2.08
CA PHE A 85 -5.30 10.63 2.08
C PHE A 85 -4.98 9.91 0.78
N VAL A 86 -4.46 8.68 0.91
CA VAL A 86 -4.05 7.88 -0.23
C VAL A 86 -4.77 6.55 -0.28
N ARG A 87 -4.81 5.99 -1.49
CA ARG A 87 -5.31 4.65 -1.80
C ARG A 87 -4.24 3.87 -2.55
N LEU A 88 -4.05 2.60 -2.23
CA LEU A 88 -3.11 1.74 -2.97
C LEU A 88 -3.57 1.55 -4.43
N THR A 89 -2.64 1.57 -5.39
CA THR A 89 -2.93 1.08 -6.75
C THR A 89 -2.88 -0.44 -6.78
N LYS A 90 -3.23 -1.07 -7.92
CA LYS A 90 -3.01 -2.51 -8.11
C LYS A 90 -1.55 -2.90 -7.86
N SER A 91 -0.61 -2.11 -8.37
CA SER A 91 0.83 -2.30 -8.14
C SER A 91 1.20 -2.08 -6.67
N GLY A 92 0.62 -1.05 -6.02
CA GLY A 92 0.80 -0.81 -4.59
C GLY A 92 0.37 -1.97 -3.71
N VAL A 93 -0.78 -2.59 -4.02
CA VAL A 93 -1.25 -3.81 -3.34
C VAL A 93 -0.29 -4.97 -3.53
N GLY A 94 0.16 -5.23 -4.77
CA GLY A 94 1.12 -6.30 -5.06
C GLY A 94 2.42 -6.13 -4.27
N VAL A 95 2.98 -4.91 -4.25
CA VAL A 95 4.19 -4.58 -3.49
C VAL A 95 3.96 -4.73 -1.98
N ALA A 96 2.85 -4.21 -1.44
CA ALA A 96 2.54 -4.31 -0.01
C ALA A 96 2.34 -5.77 0.44
N MET A 97 1.71 -6.61 -0.38
CA MET A 97 1.55 -8.04 -0.13
C MET A 97 2.88 -8.77 -0.12
N ALA A 98 3.76 -8.49 -1.09
CA ALA A 98 5.10 -9.07 -1.14
C ALA A 98 5.95 -8.66 0.08
N LEU A 99 5.87 -7.39 0.50
CA LEU A 99 6.51 -6.90 1.72
C LEU A 99 6.03 -7.67 2.96
N LYS A 100 4.72 -7.87 3.09
CA LYS A 100 4.11 -8.61 4.21
C LYS A 100 4.51 -10.09 4.23
N GLN A 101 4.54 -10.74 3.07
CA GLN A 101 5.00 -12.13 2.94
C GLN A 101 6.48 -12.29 3.29
N LYS A 102 7.33 -11.35 2.84
CA LYS A 102 8.76 -11.34 3.15
C LYS A 102 9.01 -11.17 4.65
N ALA A 103 8.24 -10.30 5.32
CA ALA A 103 8.31 -10.14 6.78
C ALA A 103 7.91 -11.43 7.52
N ALA A 104 6.85 -12.11 7.08
CA ALA A 104 6.43 -13.38 7.66
C ALA A 104 7.48 -14.50 7.47
N ALA A 105 8.10 -14.58 6.29
CA ALA A 105 9.14 -15.57 5.98
C ALA A 105 10.44 -15.33 6.79
N ALA A 106 10.80 -14.07 7.03
CA ALA A 106 11.93 -13.72 7.89
C ALA A 106 11.69 -14.12 9.36
N GLY A 107 10.47 -13.92 9.86
CA GLY A 107 10.07 -14.35 11.21
C GLY A 107 9.99 -15.87 11.38
N ALA A 108 9.64 -16.61 10.32
CA ALA A 108 9.60 -18.07 10.34
C ALA A 108 11.01 -18.71 10.44
N LYS A 109 12.04 -18.11 9.83
CA LYS A 109 13.42 -18.61 9.87
C LYS A 109 14.15 -18.40 11.20
N GLN A 110 13.66 -17.51 12.09
CA GLN A 110 14.25 -17.28 13.41
C GLN A 110 13.73 -18.23 14.50
N ARG A 111 12.77 -19.12 14.18
CA ARG A 111 12.16 -20.07 15.13
C ARG A 111 12.48 -21.54 14.85
N GLY A 112 13.40 -21.80 13.92
CA GLY A 112 13.86 -23.15 13.54
C GLY A 112 15.25 -23.45 14.06
#